data_AF-A0A1F0NR92-F1
#
_entry.id   AF-A0A1F0NR92-F1
#
_cell.length_a   1.000
_cell.length_b   1.000
_cell.length_c   1.000
_cell.angle_alpha   90.00
_cell.angle_beta   90.00
_cell.angle_gamma   90.00
#
_symmetry.space_group_name_H-M   'P 1'
#
loop_
_entity.id
_entity.type
_entity.pdbx_description
1 polymer ?
#
loop_
_entity_poly.entity_id
_entity_poly.type
_entity_poly.pdbx_seq_one_letter_code
_entity_poly.pdbx_strand_id
1 'polypeptide(L)'
;MNATDYKDMLLESASGFMMPFALDEKEELNVILPFGEQTHPKTGEKFQHQGVDYAIKDKPLYAIASGMVIGAGHDAVHENYIITRYGKYEVTYGHISEAYTPYGTNVKAGQEIAHAGEFLHMGVRFNGKELDPDNFIAMIWANIQQLAAMGITHQPTAEVLGDKKIVTKYDDCQDEIMALMLRWLPTYMNELRTKAYTPPKKMEASLKNILSKAADKNYFYETIPDLGNPLGLSGRSAPLVEKIQEILIEDFLGFLAVRQGIYPQSWDESQKKNFLKKLPPTA
;
A
#
# COMPACT_ATOMS: atom_id res chain seq x y z
N MET A 1 -18.30 -8.51 -4.81
CA MET A 1 -17.69 -7.24 -5.22
C MET A 1 -17.34 -7.37 -6.69
N ASN A 2 -17.82 -6.44 -7.51
CA ASN A 2 -17.63 -6.49 -8.96
C ASN A 2 -16.31 -5.80 -9.34
N ALA A 3 -15.75 -6.15 -10.50
CA ALA A 3 -14.48 -5.62 -11.01
C ALA A 3 -14.38 -4.08 -11.01
N THR A 4 -15.52 -3.40 -11.16
CA THR A 4 -15.65 -1.94 -11.18
C THR A 4 -15.38 -1.28 -9.83
N ASP A 5 -15.51 -2.00 -8.71
CA ASP A 5 -15.28 -1.47 -7.36
C ASP A 5 -13.78 -1.26 -7.06
N TYR A 6 -12.86 -1.94 -7.77
CA TYR A 6 -11.43 -1.92 -7.42
C TYR A 6 -10.68 -0.67 -7.89
N LYS A 7 -11.05 -0.10 -9.06
CA LYS A 7 -10.53 1.22 -9.49
C LYS A 7 -10.96 2.32 -8.52
N ASP A 8 -12.08 2.14 -7.85
CA ASP A 8 -12.60 3.10 -6.87
C ASP A 8 -11.91 2.99 -5.50
N MET A 9 -11.25 1.87 -5.20
CA MET A 9 -10.48 1.65 -3.97
C MET A 9 -9.07 2.26 -4.05
N LEU A 10 -8.65 2.74 -5.22
CA LEU A 10 -7.47 3.57 -5.34
C LEU A 10 -7.69 4.87 -4.59
N LEU A 11 -6.94 5.06 -3.50
CA LEU A 11 -6.91 6.36 -2.88
C LEU A 11 -6.07 7.30 -3.74
N GLU A 12 -6.71 8.30 -4.35
CA GLU A 12 -6.02 9.37 -5.07
C GLU A 12 -5.72 10.54 -4.14
N SER A 13 -4.55 11.16 -4.29
CA SER A 13 -4.14 12.29 -3.47
C SER A 13 -3.22 13.25 -4.23
N ALA A 14 -3.64 14.50 -4.38
CA ALA A 14 -2.83 15.55 -5.01
C ALA A 14 -1.58 15.93 -4.19
N SER A 15 -1.62 15.68 -2.88
CA SER A 15 -0.52 15.99 -1.95
C SER A 15 0.36 14.79 -1.59
N GLY A 16 0.16 13.62 -2.22
CA GLY A 16 0.85 12.38 -1.85
C GLY A 16 0.21 11.65 -0.66
N PHE A 17 0.94 10.73 -0.03
CA PHE A 17 0.45 9.92 1.09
C PHE A 17 1.34 10.05 2.32
N MET A 18 0.75 9.90 3.50
CA MET A 18 1.43 9.87 4.78
C MET A 18 0.81 8.80 5.68
N MET A 19 1.62 8.16 6.52
CA MET A 19 1.11 7.28 7.55
C MET A 19 0.36 8.10 8.62
N PRO A 20 -0.74 7.59 9.19
CA PRO A 20 -1.56 8.36 10.13
C PRO A 20 -0.81 8.78 11.41
N PHE A 21 0.26 8.09 11.77
CA PHE A 21 1.14 8.37 12.90
C PHE A 21 2.54 7.83 12.61
N ALA A 22 3.53 8.29 13.37
CA ALA A 22 4.92 7.85 13.26
C ALA A 22 5.28 6.84 14.36
N LEU A 23 6.06 5.83 14.00
CA LEU A 23 6.70 4.90 14.93
C LEU A 23 8.21 5.15 14.90
N ASP A 24 8.85 5.08 16.05
CA ASP A 24 10.31 5.12 16.12
C ASP A 24 10.91 3.81 15.59
N GLU A 25 12.18 3.81 15.15
CA GLU A 25 12.85 2.63 14.57
C GLU A 25 12.83 1.37 15.46
N LYS A 26 12.62 1.53 16.77
CA LYS A 26 12.59 0.45 17.77
C LYS A 26 11.17 0.13 18.26
N GLU A 27 10.16 0.85 17.79
CA GLU A 27 8.79 0.75 18.25
C GLU A 27 8.00 -0.18 17.33
N GLU A 28 7.36 -1.19 17.92
CA GLU A 28 6.46 -2.09 17.19
C GLU A 28 5.01 -1.60 17.33
N LEU A 29 4.22 -1.69 16.26
CA LEU A 29 2.80 -1.37 16.29
C LEU A 29 2.06 -2.46 17.07
N ASN A 30 1.72 -2.18 18.32
CA ASN A 30 0.96 -3.10 19.16
C ASN A 30 -0.54 -2.87 19.02
N VAL A 31 -1.27 -3.94 18.68
CA VAL A 31 -2.74 -3.95 18.64
C VAL A 31 -3.27 -4.34 20.02
N ILE A 32 -4.11 -3.47 20.60
CA ILE A 32 -4.83 -3.71 21.85
C ILE A 32 -6.10 -4.53 21.56
N LEU A 33 -6.88 -4.11 20.56
CA LEU A 33 -8.12 -4.77 20.16
C LEU A 33 -8.26 -4.78 18.63
N PRO A 34 -8.29 -5.96 17.98
CA PRO A 34 -8.35 -6.05 16.53
C PRO A 34 -9.74 -5.78 15.97
N PHE A 35 -9.82 -5.53 14.67
CA PHE A 35 -11.07 -5.43 13.91
C PHE A 35 -11.80 -6.78 13.87
N GLY A 36 -13.14 -6.74 13.81
CA GLY A 36 -13.95 -7.94 13.62
C GLY A 36 -14.71 -8.39 14.86
N GLU A 37 -15.14 -9.66 14.87
CA GLU A 37 -15.87 -10.25 15.99
C GLU A 37 -14.93 -10.46 17.20
N GLN A 38 -15.27 -9.83 18.33
CA GLN A 38 -14.53 -9.88 19.58
C GLN A 38 -15.37 -10.50 20.69
N THR A 39 -14.72 -11.00 21.74
CA THR A 39 -15.39 -11.52 22.95
C THR A 39 -15.09 -10.62 24.13
N HIS A 40 -16.13 -10.12 24.78
CA HIS A 40 -15.97 -9.26 25.95
C HIS A 40 -15.37 -10.06 27.12
N PRO A 41 -14.24 -9.64 27.72
CA PRO A 41 -13.48 -10.46 28.66
C PRO A 41 -14.22 -10.74 29.98
N LYS A 42 -15.14 -9.85 30.40
CA LYS A 42 -15.92 -10.02 31.64
C LYS A 42 -17.26 -10.76 31.45
N THR A 43 -17.99 -10.48 30.37
CA THR A 43 -19.35 -11.00 30.14
C THR A 43 -19.37 -12.22 29.23
N GLY A 44 -18.32 -12.43 28.42
CA GLY A 44 -18.27 -13.48 27.40
C GLY A 44 -19.15 -13.20 26.18
N GLU A 45 -19.81 -12.04 26.11
CA GLU A 45 -20.66 -11.66 24.99
C GLU A 45 -19.82 -11.31 23.77
N LYS A 46 -20.32 -11.71 22.60
CA LYS A 46 -19.69 -11.36 21.33
C LYS A 46 -20.14 -9.98 20.89
N PHE A 47 -19.20 -9.18 20.39
CA PHE A 47 -19.49 -7.89 19.77
C PHE A 47 -18.64 -7.69 18.52
N GLN A 48 -19.07 -6.82 17.62
CA GLN A 48 -18.33 -6.49 16.41
C GLN A 48 -17.55 -5.19 16.62
N HIS A 49 -16.22 -5.26 16.62
CA HIS A 49 -15.36 -4.10 16.68
C HIS A 49 -15.20 -3.50 15.27
N GLN A 50 -15.60 -2.22 15.12
CA GLN A 50 -15.65 -1.50 13.84
C GLN A 50 -14.36 -0.68 13.56
N GLY A 51 -13.26 -1.09 14.15
CA GLY A 51 -11.95 -0.46 13.97
C GLY A 51 -10.85 -1.31 14.59
N VAL A 52 -9.68 -0.72 14.79
CA VAL A 52 -8.56 -1.32 15.52
C VAL A 52 -8.12 -0.34 16.58
N ASP A 53 -7.88 -0.85 17.80
CA ASP A 53 -7.29 -0.08 18.87
C ASP A 53 -5.78 -0.35 18.90
N TYR A 54 -4.99 0.69 18.65
CA TYR A 54 -3.53 0.62 18.69
C TYR A 54 -3.00 1.23 19.99
N ALA A 55 -1.92 0.66 20.51
CA ALA A 55 -1.16 1.22 21.63
C ALA A 55 -0.30 2.42 21.20
N ILE A 56 -0.96 3.42 20.58
CA ILE A 56 -0.38 4.69 20.18
C ILE A 56 -0.81 5.74 21.20
N LYS A 57 0.15 6.18 22.00
CA LYS A 57 -0.07 7.14 23.07
C LYS A 57 0.67 8.43 22.81
N ASP A 58 0.00 9.55 23.03
CA ASP A 58 0.59 10.90 23.02
C ASP A 58 1.40 11.21 21.75
N LYS A 59 0.88 10.84 20.57
CA LYS A 59 1.52 11.09 19.27
C LYS A 59 0.67 12.00 18.38
N PRO A 60 1.30 12.85 17.55
CA PRO A 60 0.59 13.59 16.53
C PRO A 60 -0.03 12.65 15.49
N LEU A 61 -1.23 12.99 15.05
CA LEU A 61 -1.99 12.29 14.02
C LEU A 61 -2.03 13.14 12.76
N TYR A 62 -1.73 12.52 11.62
CA TYR A 62 -1.59 13.20 10.34
C TYR A 62 -2.72 12.81 9.38
N ALA A 63 -3.12 13.79 8.57
CA ALA A 63 -3.92 13.51 7.39
C ALA A 63 -3.14 12.59 6.43
N ILE A 64 -3.79 11.51 6.01
CA ILE A 64 -3.17 10.46 5.18
C ILE A 64 -3.00 10.93 3.74
N ALA A 65 -3.94 11.74 3.23
CA ALA A 65 -4.02 12.17 1.85
C ALA A 65 -4.65 13.58 1.75
N SER A 66 -4.76 14.12 0.54
CA SER A 66 -5.64 15.25 0.26
C SER A 66 -7.09 14.87 0.56
N GLY A 67 -7.77 15.66 1.39
CA GLY A 67 -9.11 15.34 1.86
C GLY A 67 -9.80 16.49 2.56
N MET A 68 -10.84 16.16 3.32
CA MET A 68 -11.62 17.11 4.10
C MET A 68 -12.02 16.52 5.45
N VAL A 69 -11.95 17.30 6.52
CA VAL A 69 -12.51 16.92 7.82
C VAL A 69 -14.03 16.98 7.74
N ILE A 70 -14.68 15.84 7.94
CA ILE A 70 -16.13 15.66 7.84
C ILE A 70 -16.79 15.32 9.18
N GLY A 71 -16.02 15.30 10.26
CA GLY A 71 -16.53 15.10 11.62
C GLY A 71 -15.48 15.48 12.65
N ALA A 72 -15.90 16.10 13.73
CA ALA A 72 -15.11 16.32 14.93
C ALA A 72 -16.08 16.49 16.09
N GLY A 73 -15.88 15.77 17.19
CA GLY A 73 -16.85 15.78 18.27
C GLY A 73 -16.49 14.87 19.42
N HIS A 74 -17.48 14.59 20.26
CA HIS A 74 -17.38 13.71 21.41
C HIS A 74 -18.58 12.77 21.45
N ASP A 75 -18.36 11.47 21.62
CA ASP A 75 -19.42 10.50 21.89
C ASP A 75 -18.99 9.42 22.90
N ALA A 76 -19.94 8.60 23.37
CA ALA A 76 -19.68 7.60 24.41
C ALA A 76 -18.84 6.41 23.95
N VAL A 77 -18.68 6.20 22.64
CA VAL A 77 -17.94 5.07 22.05
C VAL A 77 -16.50 5.49 21.76
N HIS A 78 -16.32 6.61 21.06
CA HIS A 78 -15.02 7.08 20.60
C HIS A 78 -14.40 8.14 21.51
N GLU A 79 -15.12 8.59 22.55
CA GLU A 79 -14.78 9.80 23.30
C GLU A 79 -14.58 10.97 22.32
N ASN A 80 -13.50 11.75 22.46
CA ASN A 80 -13.16 12.74 21.45
C ASN A 80 -12.73 12.05 20.16
N TYR A 81 -13.19 12.56 19.03
CA TYR A 81 -12.86 12.00 17.73
C TYR A 81 -12.76 13.06 16.63
N ILE A 82 -12.09 12.68 15.54
CA ILE A 82 -12.07 13.38 14.26
C ILE A 82 -12.26 12.38 13.11
N ILE A 83 -13.01 12.77 12.08
CA ILE A 83 -13.27 11.98 10.88
C ILE A 83 -12.80 12.76 9.67
N THR A 84 -11.91 12.15 8.89
CA THR A 84 -11.39 12.74 7.64
C THR A 84 -11.80 11.90 6.44
N ARG A 85 -12.35 12.56 5.42
CA ARG A 85 -12.72 11.93 4.15
C ARG A 85 -11.63 12.15 3.11
N TYR A 86 -11.23 11.06 2.46
CA TYR A 86 -10.31 11.05 1.33
C TYR A 86 -10.96 10.31 0.16
N GLY A 87 -11.59 11.05 -0.76
CA GLY A 87 -12.40 10.47 -1.82
C GLY A 87 -13.56 9.64 -1.26
N LYS A 88 -13.55 8.32 -1.53
CA LYS A 88 -14.55 7.34 -1.04
C LYS A 88 -14.21 6.74 0.33
N TYR A 89 -13.03 7.06 0.88
CA TYR A 89 -12.61 6.62 2.20
C TYR A 89 -13.00 7.64 3.27
N GLU A 90 -13.44 7.15 4.42
CA GLU A 90 -13.63 7.91 5.64
C GLU A 90 -12.79 7.24 6.73
N VAL A 91 -11.94 8.01 7.40
CA VAL A 91 -11.08 7.52 8.47
C VAL A 91 -11.43 8.24 9.76
N THR A 92 -11.83 7.47 10.76
CA THR A 92 -12.16 7.95 12.10
C THR A 92 -10.96 7.71 13.01
N TYR A 93 -10.55 8.74 13.75
CA TYR A 93 -9.60 8.64 14.85
C TYR A 93 -10.34 8.97 16.14
N GLY A 94 -10.50 7.97 17.02
CA GLY A 94 -11.13 8.09 18.33
C GLY A 94 -10.11 8.03 19.47
N HIS A 95 -10.57 8.37 20.68
CA HIS A 95 -9.75 8.52 21.89
C HIS A 95 -8.59 9.52 21.71
N ILE A 96 -8.82 10.55 20.89
CA ILE A 96 -7.84 11.64 20.71
C ILE A 96 -7.86 12.56 21.94
N SER A 97 -6.70 13.08 22.34
CA SER A 97 -6.64 14.10 23.39
C SER A 97 -7.12 15.46 22.85
N GLU A 98 -6.83 15.74 21.58
CA GLU A 98 -7.14 17.02 20.95
C GLU A 98 -7.38 16.87 19.43
N ALA A 99 -8.30 17.68 18.89
CA ALA A 99 -8.50 17.85 17.46
C ALA A 99 -8.06 19.26 17.05
N TYR A 100 -7.06 19.35 16.17
CA TYR A 100 -6.49 20.64 15.74
C TYR A 100 -7.23 21.25 14.55
N THR A 101 -7.89 20.41 13.75
CA THR A 101 -8.51 20.83 12.49
C THR A 101 -10.04 20.84 12.60
N PRO A 102 -10.71 21.99 12.37
CA PRO A 102 -12.17 22.09 12.42
C PRO A 102 -12.87 21.33 11.28
N TYR A 103 -14.15 20.99 11.52
CA TYR A 103 -15.06 20.48 10.49
C TYR A 103 -15.10 21.36 9.24
N GLY A 104 -15.15 20.73 8.07
CA GLY A 104 -15.22 21.39 6.76
C GLY A 104 -13.86 21.85 6.22
N THR A 105 -12.78 21.67 6.97
CA THR A 105 -11.44 22.07 6.55
C THR A 105 -10.86 21.07 5.55
N ASN A 106 -10.34 21.58 4.43
CA ASN A 106 -9.53 20.78 3.52
C ASN A 106 -8.14 20.53 4.13
N VAL A 107 -7.67 19.29 4.03
CA VAL A 107 -6.37 18.87 4.56
C VAL A 107 -5.50 18.30 3.47
N LYS A 108 -4.19 18.35 3.68
CA LYS A 108 -3.17 17.74 2.82
C LYS A 108 -2.46 16.62 3.56
N ALA A 109 -1.92 15.66 2.82
CA ALA A 109 -1.10 14.59 3.39
C ALA A 109 0.02 15.17 4.28
N GLY A 110 0.19 14.62 5.48
CA GLY A 110 1.17 15.09 6.45
C GLY A 110 0.76 16.32 7.25
N GLN A 111 -0.41 16.92 6.98
CA GLN A 111 -0.96 17.94 7.86
C GLN A 111 -1.38 17.29 9.18
N GLU A 112 -0.91 17.81 10.31
CA GLU A 112 -1.37 17.37 11.63
C GLU A 112 -2.83 17.77 11.84
N ILE A 113 -3.67 16.80 12.21
CA ILE A 113 -5.12 16.98 12.32
C ILE A 113 -5.63 16.77 13.75
N ALA A 114 -4.91 15.99 14.56
CA ALA A 114 -5.28 15.63 15.92
C ALA A 114 -4.06 15.08 16.69
N HIS A 115 -4.26 14.79 17.97
CA HIS A 115 -3.26 14.16 18.83
C HIS A 115 -3.86 12.94 19.53
N ALA A 116 -3.16 11.81 19.51
CA ALA A 116 -3.62 10.61 20.19
C ALA A 116 -3.66 10.82 21.71
N GLY A 117 -4.66 10.22 22.37
CA GLY A 117 -4.75 10.17 23.82
C GLY A 117 -3.95 9.00 24.39
N GLU A 118 -4.56 8.25 25.31
CA GLU A 118 -3.93 7.08 25.97
C GLU A 118 -3.74 5.88 25.02
N PHE A 119 -4.64 5.73 24.07
CA PHE A 119 -4.54 4.79 22.95
C PHE A 119 -5.28 5.39 21.74
N LEU A 120 -5.14 4.77 20.57
CA LEU A 120 -5.78 5.25 19.35
C LEU A 120 -6.78 4.22 18.84
N HIS A 121 -8.05 4.60 18.76
CA HIS A 121 -9.01 3.87 17.94
C HIS A 121 -8.96 4.40 16.50
N MET A 122 -8.82 3.50 15.52
CA MET A 122 -8.89 3.84 14.11
C MET A 122 -10.00 3.03 13.43
N GLY A 123 -10.98 3.73 12.85
CA GLY A 123 -12.02 3.15 12.01
C GLY A 123 -11.81 3.55 10.55
N VAL A 124 -12.10 2.66 9.61
CA VAL A 124 -12.00 2.95 8.18
C VAL A 124 -13.27 2.49 7.47
N ARG A 125 -13.86 3.39 6.68
CA ARG A 125 -15.02 3.08 5.84
C ARG A 125 -14.69 3.37 4.39
N PHE A 126 -15.10 2.46 3.51
CA PHE A 126 -15.07 2.67 2.07
C PHE A 126 -16.48 2.63 1.51
N ASN A 127 -16.92 3.75 0.92
CA ASN A 127 -18.26 3.90 0.35
C ASN A 127 -19.36 3.48 1.35
N GLY A 128 -19.21 3.90 2.61
CA GLY A 128 -20.13 3.64 3.71
C GLY A 128 -20.01 2.26 4.38
N LYS A 129 -19.15 1.36 3.89
CA LYS A 129 -18.93 0.03 4.50
C LYS A 129 -17.65 0.01 5.33
N GLU A 130 -17.72 -0.60 6.51
CA GLU A 130 -16.54 -0.83 7.36
C GLU A 130 -15.50 -1.67 6.63
N LEU A 131 -14.24 -1.27 6.78
CA LEU A 131 -13.08 -1.91 6.23
C LEU A 131 -12.04 -2.05 7.35
N ASP A 132 -11.34 -3.17 7.36
CA ASP A 132 -10.29 -3.45 8.32
C ASP A 132 -9.14 -2.41 8.20
N PRO A 133 -8.91 -1.57 9.23
CA PRO A 133 -7.86 -0.56 9.24
C PRO A 133 -6.46 -1.10 8.94
N ASP A 134 -6.14 -2.34 9.33
CA ASP A 134 -4.82 -2.92 9.05
C ASP A 134 -4.62 -3.12 7.54
N ASN A 135 -5.66 -3.57 6.83
CA ASN A 135 -5.61 -3.68 5.36
C ASN A 135 -5.45 -2.31 4.69
N PHE A 136 -6.12 -1.29 5.24
CA PHE A 136 -6.01 0.08 4.74
C PHE A 136 -4.61 0.67 4.97
N ILE A 137 -4.07 0.57 6.18
CA ILE A 137 -2.72 1.03 6.53
C ILE A 137 -1.68 0.33 5.65
N ALA A 138 -1.82 -0.98 5.46
CA ALA A 138 -0.89 -1.75 4.65
C ALA A 138 -0.94 -1.31 3.16
N MET A 139 -2.11 -0.95 2.64
CA MET A 139 -2.27 -0.33 1.31
C MET A 139 -1.59 1.05 1.23
N ILE A 140 -1.80 1.93 2.23
CA ILE A 140 -1.15 3.24 2.28
C ILE A 140 0.37 3.10 2.35
N TRP A 141 0.88 2.19 3.19
CA TRP A 141 2.29 1.87 3.27
C TRP A 141 2.83 1.37 1.92
N ALA A 142 2.11 0.48 1.24
CA ALA A 142 2.48 0.02 -0.09
C ALA A 142 2.53 1.18 -1.10
N ASN A 143 1.59 2.13 -1.05
CA ASN A 143 1.63 3.33 -1.88
C ASN A 143 2.85 4.21 -1.54
N ILE A 144 3.14 4.42 -0.25
CA ILE A 144 4.31 5.20 0.19
C ILE A 144 5.61 4.52 -0.24
N GLN A 145 5.72 3.21 -0.08
CA GLN A 145 6.90 2.44 -0.49
C GLN A 145 7.04 2.37 -2.00
N GLN A 146 5.93 2.27 -2.74
CA GLN A 146 5.95 2.40 -4.20
C GLN A 146 6.45 3.78 -4.60
N LEU A 147 5.89 4.85 -4.01
CA LEU A 147 6.37 6.21 -4.23
C LEU A 147 7.85 6.35 -3.86
N ALA A 148 8.32 5.77 -2.76
CA ALA A 148 9.71 5.85 -2.32
C ALA A 148 10.67 4.99 -3.16
N ALA A 149 10.23 3.82 -3.64
CA ALA A 149 11.01 2.91 -4.50
C ALA A 149 11.08 3.41 -5.94
N MET A 150 10.02 4.09 -6.40
CA MET A 150 10.02 4.93 -7.59
C MET A 150 10.66 6.28 -7.29
N GLY A 151 11.18 6.47 -6.07
CA GLY A 151 11.36 7.72 -5.33
C GLY A 151 10.62 8.93 -5.87
N ILE A 152 9.67 9.39 -5.10
CA ILE A 152 8.79 10.44 -5.56
C ILE A 152 8.50 11.27 -4.33
N THR A 153 9.11 12.46 -4.23
CA THR A 153 8.58 13.53 -3.36
C THR A 153 7.55 14.39 -4.09
N HIS A 154 7.42 14.27 -5.42
CA HIS A 154 6.35 14.78 -6.29
C HIS A 154 6.26 13.84 -7.50
N GLN A 155 5.08 13.29 -7.85
CA GLN A 155 4.90 12.25 -8.89
C GLN A 155 5.71 12.47 -10.18
N PRO A 156 6.65 11.56 -10.52
CA PRO A 156 6.92 11.19 -11.90
C PRO A 156 6.08 9.98 -12.29
N THR A 157 5.32 10.17 -13.36
CA THR A 157 4.86 9.11 -14.24
C THR A 157 6.02 8.14 -14.54
N ALA A 158 5.88 6.88 -14.17
CA ALA A 158 6.78 5.77 -14.55
C ALA A 158 6.71 5.43 -16.05
N GLU A 159 6.48 6.43 -16.89
CA GLU A 159 6.37 6.20 -18.33
C GLU A 159 7.70 6.43 -19.01
N VAL A 160 8.59 7.30 -18.51
CA VAL A 160 9.77 7.73 -19.28
C VAL A 160 11.06 7.74 -18.46
N LEU A 161 12.11 7.15 -19.01
CA LEU A 161 13.46 7.12 -18.45
C LEU A 161 14.39 7.92 -19.38
N GLY A 162 14.62 9.19 -19.04
CA GLY A 162 15.13 10.19 -19.99
C GLY A 162 14.07 10.50 -21.05
N ASP A 163 14.35 10.17 -22.31
CA ASP A 163 13.41 10.33 -23.44
C ASP A 163 12.73 9.01 -23.85
N LYS A 164 13.02 7.90 -23.15
CA LYS A 164 12.55 6.57 -23.54
C LYS A 164 11.35 6.12 -22.72
N LYS A 165 10.27 5.77 -23.43
CA LYS A 165 9.13 5.11 -22.80
C LYS A 165 9.51 3.69 -22.35
N ILE A 166 9.20 3.33 -21.11
CA ILE A 166 9.34 1.96 -20.62
C ILE A 166 8.15 1.15 -21.10
N VAL A 167 8.41 0.01 -21.77
CA VAL A 167 7.37 -0.85 -22.34
C VAL A 167 7.53 -2.26 -21.80
N THR A 168 6.47 -2.83 -21.25
CA THR A 168 6.48 -4.20 -20.73
C THR A 168 5.46 -5.07 -21.47
N LYS A 169 5.62 -6.40 -21.41
CA LYS A 169 4.59 -7.32 -21.90
C LYS A 169 3.26 -7.27 -21.14
N TYR A 170 3.19 -6.48 -20.07
CA TYR A 170 2.03 -6.34 -19.20
C TYR A 170 1.26 -5.04 -19.44
N ASP A 171 1.70 -4.20 -20.36
CA ASP A 171 1.10 -2.88 -20.62
C ASP A 171 -0.40 -2.99 -20.98
N ASP A 172 -0.78 -4.03 -21.74
CA ASP A 172 -2.17 -4.28 -22.13
C ASP A 172 -3.11 -4.57 -20.94
N CYS A 173 -2.57 -5.03 -19.81
CA CYS A 173 -3.33 -5.32 -18.59
C CYS A 173 -2.79 -4.58 -17.36
N GLN A 174 -2.05 -3.49 -17.57
CA GLN A 174 -1.36 -2.74 -16.51
C GLN A 174 -2.33 -2.20 -15.45
N ASP A 175 -3.47 -1.68 -15.87
CA ASP A 175 -4.53 -1.19 -14.96
C ASP A 175 -5.04 -2.29 -14.02
N GLU A 176 -5.17 -3.52 -14.52
CA GLU A 176 -5.63 -4.66 -13.73
C GLU A 176 -4.55 -5.14 -12.77
N ILE A 177 -3.30 -5.19 -13.23
CA ILE A 177 -2.15 -5.55 -12.38
C ILE A 177 -1.99 -4.52 -11.26
N MET A 178 -2.16 -3.24 -11.56
CA MET A 178 -2.15 -2.17 -10.57
C MET A 178 -3.27 -2.39 -9.54
N ALA A 179 -4.49 -2.70 -9.98
CA ALA A 179 -5.61 -3.03 -9.08
C ALA A 179 -5.29 -4.23 -8.17
N LEU A 180 -4.64 -5.26 -8.71
CA LEU A 180 -4.20 -6.42 -7.93
C LEU A 180 -3.10 -6.07 -6.93
N MET A 181 -2.11 -5.28 -7.34
CA MET A 181 -1.03 -4.81 -6.48
C MET A 181 -1.58 -4.02 -5.30
N LEU A 182 -2.47 -3.06 -5.51
CA LEU A 182 -3.04 -2.28 -4.40
C LEU A 182 -3.74 -3.15 -3.36
N ARG A 183 -4.40 -4.21 -3.83
CA ARG A 183 -5.13 -5.12 -2.95
C ARG A 183 -4.24 -6.12 -2.23
N TRP A 184 -3.22 -6.65 -2.90
CA TRP A 184 -2.49 -7.83 -2.41
C TRP A 184 -0.98 -7.64 -2.24
N LEU A 185 -0.42 -6.51 -2.67
CA LEU A 185 0.98 -6.18 -2.44
C LEU A 185 1.33 -6.18 -0.94
N PRO A 186 0.47 -5.70 -0.01
CA PRO A 186 0.84 -5.76 1.40
C PRO A 186 0.94 -7.19 1.94
N THR A 187 0.03 -8.08 1.53
CA THR A 187 0.09 -9.51 1.88
C THR A 187 1.35 -10.16 1.31
N TYR A 188 1.63 -9.93 0.02
CA TYR A 188 2.85 -10.40 -0.65
C TYR A 188 4.12 -9.95 0.08
N MET A 189 4.23 -8.66 0.40
CA MET A 189 5.38 -8.11 1.12
C MET A 189 5.52 -8.65 2.53
N ASN A 190 4.41 -8.83 3.26
CA ASN A 190 4.44 -9.43 4.59
C ASN A 190 4.87 -10.90 4.55
N GLU A 191 4.41 -11.67 3.56
CA GLU A 191 4.81 -13.07 3.40
C GLU A 191 6.27 -13.21 2.97
N LEU A 192 6.80 -12.30 2.13
CA LEU A 192 8.23 -12.23 1.83
C LEU A 192 9.06 -11.97 3.09
N ARG A 193 8.66 -10.98 3.89
CA ARG A 193 9.36 -10.58 5.13
C ARG A 193 9.38 -11.70 6.16
N THR A 194 8.24 -12.36 6.37
CA THR A 194 8.09 -13.48 7.29
C THR A 194 8.62 -14.79 6.74
N LYS A 195 9.07 -14.80 5.47
CA LYS A 195 9.49 -15.99 4.71
C LYS A 195 8.41 -17.04 4.54
N ALA A 196 7.14 -16.69 4.77
CA ALA A 196 6.00 -17.53 4.46
C ALA A 196 5.88 -17.78 2.95
N TYR A 197 6.27 -16.78 2.15
CA TYR A 197 6.49 -16.90 0.72
C TYR A 197 7.97 -16.69 0.40
N THR A 198 8.51 -17.50 -0.52
CA THR A 198 9.88 -17.36 -1.02
C THR A 198 9.83 -17.28 -2.54
N PRO A 199 10.40 -16.24 -3.16
CA PRO A 199 10.45 -16.13 -4.61
C PRO A 199 11.13 -17.35 -5.24
N PRO A 200 10.77 -17.72 -6.48
CA PRO A 200 11.47 -18.73 -7.24
C PRO A 200 12.99 -18.47 -7.29
N LYS A 201 13.82 -19.48 -7.03
CA LYS A 201 15.28 -19.39 -7.21
C LYS A 201 15.68 -18.87 -8.62
N LYS A 202 14.87 -19.18 -9.63
CA LYS A 202 15.05 -18.71 -11.00
C LYS A 202 14.83 -17.19 -11.14
N MET A 203 13.87 -16.63 -10.40
CA MET A 203 13.60 -15.19 -10.33
C MET A 203 14.82 -14.49 -9.73
N GLU A 204 15.27 -14.93 -8.54
CA GLU A 204 16.44 -14.37 -7.86
C GLU A 204 17.70 -14.42 -8.73
N ALA A 205 17.96 -15.57 -9.37
CA ALA A 205 19.09 -15.74 -10.28
C ALA A 205 19.00 -14.82 -11.51
N SER A 206 17.79 -14.62 -12.05
CA SER A 206 17.57 -13.73 -13.20
C SER A 206 17.79 -12.28 -12.80
N LEU A 207 17.25 -11.84 -11.66
CA LEU A 207 17.42 -10.49 -11.14
C LEU A 207 18.90 -10.21 -10.83
N LYS A 208 19.58 -11.14 -10.15
CA LYS A 208 21.02 -11.04 -9.86
C LYS A 208 21.84 -10.91 -11.15
N ASN A 209 21.58 -11.74 -12.16
CA ASN A 209 22.28 -11.69 -13.45
C ASN A 209 22.04 -10.35 -14.17
N ILE A 210 20.81 -9.84 -14.13
CA ILE A 210 20.46 -8.54 -14.72
C ILE A 210 21.21 -7.41 -14.01
N LEU A 211 21.24 -7.40 -12.68
CA LEU A 211 21.96 -6.39 -11.91
C LEU A 211 23.48 -6.48 -12.10
N SER A 212 24.05 -7.68 -12.17
CA SER A 212 25.47 -7.86 -12.50
C SER A 212 25.79 -7.33 -13.89
N LYS A 213 24.96 -7.63 -14.90
CA LYS A 213 25.13 -7.08 -16.25
C LYS A 213 24.97 -5.56 -16.31
N ALA A 214 24.13 -4.98 -15.45
CA ALA A 214 23.99 -3.53 -15.34
C ALA A 214 25.25 -2.89 -14.76
N ALA A 215 25.85 -3.52 -13.75
CA ALA A 215 27.14 -3.11 -13.19
C ALA A 215 28.26 -3.20 -14.23
N ASP A 216 28.38 -4.33 -14.93
CA ASP A 216 29.41 -4.56 -15.95
C ASP A 216 29.31 -3.56 -17.12
N LYS A 217 28.11 -3.04 -17.38
CA LYS A 217 27.84 -2.03 -18.42
C LYS A 217 27.87 -0.59 -17.92
N ASN A 218 28.21 -0.37 -16.64
CA ASN A 218 28.25 0.94 -15.99
C ASN A 218 26.93 1.73 -16.14
N TYR A 219 25.79 1.06 -15.99
CA TYR A 219 24.49 1.71 -16.10
C TYR A 219 24.05 2.48 -14.85
N PHE A 220 24.66 2.19 -13.70
CA PHE A 220 24.37 2.90 -12.46
C PHE A 220 25.03 4.28 -12.47
N TYR A 221 24.30 5.29 -11.97
CA TYR A 221 24.79 6.66 -11.83
C TYR A 221 25.15 7.36 -13.16
N GLU A 222 24.57 6.93 -14.30
CA GLU A 222 24.67 7.62 -15.59
C GLU A 222 23.91 8.96 -15.60
N THR A 223 22.87 9.07 -14.77
CA THR A 223 22.15 10.30 -14.43
C THR A 223 22.25 10.56 -12.93
N ILE A 224 21.99 11.79 -12.50
CA ILE A 224 21.94 12.13 -11.08
C ILE A 224 20.82 11.30 -10.45
N PRO A 225 21.10 10.43 -9.46
CA PRO A 225 20.06 9.72 -8.77
C PRO A 225 19.11 10.70 -8.13
N ASP A 226 17.85 10.50 -8.41
CA ASP A 226 16.79 11.16 -7.71
C ASP A 226 15.92 10.11 -7.07
N LEU A 227 14.88 10.61 -6.46
CA LEU A 227 13.78 9.81 -6.00
C LEU A 227 13.34 8.93 -7.23
N GLY A 228 13.00 9.51 -8.40
CA GLY A 228 12.40 8.85 -9.58
C GLY A 228 13.11 7.58 -10.05
N ASN A 229 14.41 7.60 -9.80
CA ASN A 229 15.43 6.78 -10.38
C ASN A 229 16.60 6.71 -9.40
N PRO A 230 16.48 5.96 -8.28
CA PRO A 230 17.47 5.93 -7.20
C PRO A 230 18.81 5.32 -7.63
N LEU A 231 18.83 4.69 -8.80
CA LEU A 231 19.99 4.06 -9.40
C LEU A 231 20.69 4.95 -10.44
N GLY A 232 20.17 6.16 -10.69
CA GLY A 232 20.76 7.10 -11.67
C GLY A 232 20.84 6.51 -13.08
N LEU A 233 19.80 5.77 -13.49
CA LEU A 233 19.71 5.12 -14.79
C LEU A 233 19.44 6.12 -15.92
N SER A 234 19.91 5.84 -17.14
CA SER A 234 19.60 6.65 -18.33
C SER A 234 18.71 5.88 -19.31
N GLY A 235 18.19 6.53 -20.35
CA GLY A 235 17.40 5.85 -21.39
C GLY A 235 18.12 4.66 -22.05
N ARG A 236 19.46 4.55 -21.92
CA ARG A 236 20.25 3.39 -22.36
C ARG A 236 19.94 2.12 -21.56
N SER A 237 19.53 2.25 -20.31
CA SER A 237 19.13 1.14 -19.44
C SER A 237 17.64 0.83 -19.47
N ALA A 238 16.85 1.46 -20.35
CA ALA A 238 15.42 1.13 -20.50
C ALA A 238 15.17 -0.39 -20.69
N PRO A 239 15.89 -1.13 -21.56
CA PRO A 239 15.68 -2.58 -21.70
C PRO A 239 16.01 -3.41 -20.45
N LEU A 240 16.81 -2.84 -19.53
CA LEU A 240 17.10 -3.45 -18.24
C LEU A 240 15.90 -3.26 -17.31
N VAL A 241 15.39 -2.03 -17.23
CA VAL A 241 14.27 -1.62 -16.38
C VAL A 241 13.00 -2.36 -16.78
N GLU A 242 12.72 -2.47 -18.07
CA GLU A 242 11.60 -3.28 -18.61
C GLU A 242 11.66 -4.72 -18.09
N LYS A 243 12.84 -5.35 -18.14
CA LYS A 243 13.03 -6.72 -17.66
C LYS A 243 12.89 -6.85 -16.15
N ILE A 244 13.39 -5.87 -15.38
CA ILE A 244 13.25 -5.86 -13.93
C ILE A 244 11.76 -5.77 -13.58
N GLN A 245 11.04 -4.82 -14.18
CA GLN A 245 9.60 -4.67 -13.97
C GLN A 245 8.84 -5.94 -14.34
N GLU A 246 9.14 -6.56 -15.48
CA GLU A 246 8.51 -7.83 -15.86
C GLU A 246 8.76 -8.94 -14.84
N ILE A 247 9.98 -9.07 -14.32
CA ILE A 247 10.32 -10.11 -13.34
C ILE A 247 9.58 -9.89 -12.02
N LEU A 248 9.49 -8.65 -11.56
CA LEU A 248 8.78 -8.30 -10.32
C LEU A 248 7.27 -8.51 -10.45
N ILE A 249 6.69 -8.10 -11.58
CA ILE A 249 5.28 -8.34 -11.89
C ILE A 249 5.01 -9.85 -12.01
N GLU A 250 5.88 -10.60 -12.69
CA GLU A 250 5.77 -12.07 -12.80
C GLU A 250 5.75 -12.75 -11.43
N ASP A 251 6.64 -12.34 -10.52
CA ASP A 251 6.71 -12.92 -9.18
C ASP A 251 5.44 -12.65 -8.37
N PHE A 252 5.00 -11.39 -8.36
CA PHE A 252 3.77 -10.99 -7.69
C PHE A 252 2.53 -11.71 -8.23
N LEU A 253 2.37 -11.78 -9.56
CA LEU A 253 1.29 -12.54 -10.17
C LEU A 253 1.41 -14.03 -9.91
N GLY A 254 2.63 -14.57 -9.84
CA GLY A 254 2.92 -15.94 -9.46
C GLY A 254 2.46 -16.26 -8.04
N PHE A 255 2.77 -15.37 -7.10
CA PHE A 255 2.27 -15.43 -5.72
C PHE A 255 0.74 -15.51 -5.68
N LEU A 256 0.04 -14.61 -6.38
CA LEU A 256 -1.43 -14.59 -6.41
C LEU A 256 -2.04 -15.83 -7.07
N ALA A 257 -1.45 -16.29 -8.17
CA ALA A 257 -1.89 -17.47 -8.90
C ALA A 257 -1.82 -18.72 -8.02
N VAL A 258 -0.72 -18.88 -7.28
CA VAL A 258 -0.48 -20.04 -6.40
C VAL A 258 -1.30 -19.98 -5.12
N ARG A 259 -1.33 -18.83 -4.44
CA ARG A 259 -1.95 -18.70 -3.13
C ARG A 259 -3.47 -18.57 -3.19
N GLN A 260 -3.95 -17.77 -4.14
CA GLN A 260 -5.33 -17.31 -4.16
C GLN A 260 -6.07 -17.73 -5.44
N GLY A 261 -5.37 -18.32 -6.42
CA GLY A 261 -5.96 -18.63 -7.74
C GLY A 261 -6.38 -17.37 -8.50
N ILE A 262 -5.77 -16.21 -8.19
CA ILE A 262 -6.13 -14.91 -8.75
C ILE A 262 -5.22 -14.59 -9.93
N TYR A 263 -5.83 -14.06 -11.00
CA TYR A 263 -5.19 -13.65 -12.25
C TYR A 263 -5.77 -12.31 -12.72
N PRO A 264 -5.09 -11.57 -13.62
CA PRO A 264 -5.73 -10.49 -14.37
C PRO A 264 -6.99 -11.01 -15.07
N GLN A 265 -8.04 -10.20 -15.07
CA GLN A 265 -9.36 -10.54 -15.63
C GLN A 265 -9.32 -10.65 -17.15
N SER A 266 -8.47 -9.87 -17.81
CA SER A 266 -8.25 -9.94 -19.25
C SER A 266 -7.58 -11.23 -19.72
N TRP A 267 -7.04 -12.05 -18.81
CA TRP A 267 -6.38 -13.30 -19.21
C TRP A 267 -7.39 -14.40 -19.53
N ASP A 268 -7.19 -15.04 -20.67
CA ASP A 268 -7.89 -16.25 -21.05
C ASP A 268 -7.34 -17.49 -20.32
N GLU A 269 -8.06 -18.61 -20.41
CA GLU A 269 -7.67 -19.88 -19.77
C GLU A 269 -6.34 -20.45 -20.30
N SER A 270 -5.97 -20.16 -21.55
CA SER A 270 -4.69 -20.56 -22.12
C SER A 270 -3.54 -19.79 -21.49
N GLN A 271 -3.69 -18.47 -21.33
CA GLN A 271 -2.74 -17.57 -20.69
C GLN A 271 -2.52 -17.97 -19.23
N LYS A 272 -3.60 -18.17 -18.45
CA LYS A 272 -3.51 -18.64 -17.06
C LYS A 272 -2.77 -19.98 -16.96
N LYS A 273 -3.14 -20.96 -17.79
CA LYS A 273 -2.51 -22.29 -17.80
C LYS A 273 -1.04 -22.24 -18.21
N ASN A 274 -0.70 -21.42 -19.20
CA ASN A 274 0.68 -21.26 -19.65
C ASN A 274 1.54 -20.51 -18.62
N PHE A 275 0.96 -19.56 -17.89
CA PHE A 275 1.62 -18.87 -16.79
C PHE A 275 1.90 -19.81 -15.62
N LEU A 276 0.89 -20.57 -15.17
CA LEU A 276 1.04 -21.59 -14.12
C LEU A 276 2.13 -22.62 -14.44
N LYS A 277 2.21 -23.09 -15.69
CA LYS A 277 3.26 -24.02 -16.13
C LYS A 277 4.68 -23.45 -16.03
N LYS A 278 4.82 -22.13 -16.08
CA LYS A 278 6.12 -21.43 -15.98
C LYS A 278 6.53 -21.19 -14.53
N LEU A 279 5.58 -21.21 -13.60
CA LEU A 279 5.88 -21.13 -12.17
C LEU A 279 6.56 -22.42 -11.73
N PRO A 280 7.56 -22.35 -10.81
CA PRO A 280 8.16 -23.55 -10.26
C PRO A 280 7.09 -24.40 -9.55
N PRO A 281 7.25 -25.73 -9.50
CA PRO A 281 6.45 -26.55 -8.60
C PRO A 281 6.66 -26.01 -7.19
N THR A 282 5.56 -25.60 -6.55
CA THR A 282 5.55 -25.15 -5.16
C THR A 282 6.11 -26.24 -4.26
N ALA A 283 7.10 -25.87 -3.44
CA ALA A 283 7.60 -26.71 -2.34
C ALA A 283 6.63 -26.69 -1.17
#